data_AF-A0A944MX11-F1
#
_entry.id   AF-A0A944MX11-F1
#
_cell.length_a   1.000
_cell.length_b   1.000
_cell.length_c   1.000
_cell.angle_alpha   90.00
_cell.angle_beta   90.00
_cell.angle_gamma   90.00
#
_symmetry.space_group_name_H-M   'P 1'
#
loop_
_entity.id
_entity.type
_entity.pdbx_description
1 polymer ?
#
loop_
_entity_poly.entity_id
_entity_poly.type
_entity_poly.pdbx_seq_one_letter_code
_entity_poly.pdbx_strand_id
1 'polypeptide(L)' 'MSNSSFFVGWGTLSLINAGLAQGKGRSGLVWCLISLLLGPIATFLIVLLNRVEID' A
#
# COMPACT_ATOMS: atom_id res chain seq x y z
N MET A 1 0.10 25.53 -7.65
CA MET A 1 -0.68 24.73 -6.66
C MET A 1 0.26 23.72 -6.01
N SER A 2 0.07 23.49 -4.72
CA SER A 2 1.06 23.08 -3.71
C SER A 2 1.50 21.62 -3.75
N ASN A 3 2.80 21.37 -4.00
CA ASN A 3 3.46 20.05 -3.90
C ASN A 3 3.18 19.30 -2.58
N SER A 4 2.92 20.03 -1.48
CA SER A 4 2.60 19.45 -0.18
C SER A 4 1.34 18.57 -0.18
N SER A 5 0.32 18.92 -0.98
CA SER A 5 -0.91 18.12 -1.09
C SER A 5 -0.65 16.76 -1.75
N PHE A 6 0.28 16.71 -2.72
CA PHE A 6 0.69 15.46 -3.34
C PHE A 6 1.41 14.55 -2.34
N PHE A 7 2.31 15.10 -1.52
CA PHE A 7 3.03 14.35 -0.49
C PHE A 7 2.09 13.78 0.60
N VAL A 8 1.13 14.59 1.06
CA VAL A 8 0.10 14.14 2.03
C VAL A 8 -0.82 13.07 1.42
N GLY A 9 -1.21 13.23 0.15
CA GLY A 9 -1.99 12.24 -0.58
C GLY A 9 -1.25 10.91 -0.72
N TRP A 10 0.05 10.96 -1.00
CA TRP A 10 0.90 9.78 -1.12
C TRP A 10 1.08 9.04 0.23
N GLY A 11 1.34 9.77 1.32
CA GLY A 11 1.43 9.19 2.66
C GLY A 11 0.11 8.56 3.12
N THR A 12 -1.01 9.23 2.84
CA THR A 12 -2.35 8.70 3.14
C THR A 12 -2.64 7.42 2.34
N LEU A 13 -2.35 7.43 1.04
CA LEU A 13 -2.50 6.25 0.19
C LEU A 13 -1.69 5.06 0.72
N SER A 14 -0.47 5.33 1.19
CA SER A 14 0.39 4.32 1.79
C SER A 14 -0.24 3.64 3.01
N LEU A 15 -0.85 4.42 3.90
CA LEU A 15 -1.56 3.89 5.06
C LEU A 15 -2.82 3.09 4.68
N ILE A 16 -3.56 3.55 3.67
CA ILE A 16 -4.73 2.81 3.15
C ILE A 16 -4.29 1.45 2.58
N ASN A 17 -3.23 1.42 1.77
CA ASN A 17 -2.67 0.18 1.23
C ASN A 17 -2.17 -0.76 2.35
N ALA A 18 -1.61 -0.23 3.43
CA ALA A 18 -1.25 -1.03 4.62
C ALA A 18 -2.46 -1.72 5.26
N GLY A 19 -3.61 -1.02 5.35
CA GLY A 19 -4.88 -1.59 5.83
C GLY A 19 -5.44 -2.64 4.87
N LEU A 20 -5.46 -2.36 3.57
CA LEU A 20 -5.90 -3.31 2.54
C LEU A 20 -5.07 -4.60 2.57
N ALA A 21 -3.75 -4.49 2.73
CA ALA A 21 -2.86 -5.64 2.83
C ALA A 21 -3.14 -6.48 4.10
N GLN A 22 -3.36 -5.83 5.25
CA GLN A 22 -3.74 -6.51 6.50
C GLN A 22 -5.05 -7.27 6.36
N GLY A 23 -6.05 -6.66 5.69
CA GLY A 23 -7.32 -7.32 5.39
C GLY A 23 -7.18 -8.60 4.56
N LYS A 24 -6.09 -8.77 3.80
CA LYS A 24 -5.74 -10.00 3.07
C LYS A 24 -4.72 -10.88 3.79
N GLY A 25 -4.51 -10.69 5.10
CA GLY A 25 -3.57 -11.47 5.91
C GLY A 25 -2.08 -11.24 5.58
N ARG A 26 -1.76 -10.13 4.90
CA ARG A 26 -0.37 -9.73 4.59
C ARG A 26 0.13 -8.69 5.62
N SER A 27 1.45 -8.55 5.76
CA SER A 27 2.04 -7.56 6.67
C SER A 27 1.73 -6.13 6.22
N GLY A 28 0.94 -5.39 7.00
CA GLY A 28 0.57 -4.00 6.69
C GLY A 28 1.76 -3.05 6.65
N LEU A 29 2.70 -3.18 7.59
CA LEU A 29 3.88 -2.31 7.64
C LEU A 29 4.77 -2.48 6.41
N VAL A 30 4.96 -3.72 5.94
CA VAL A 30 5.72 -3.99 4.71
C VAL A 30 5.04 -3.35 3.52
N TRP A 31 3.71 -3.51 3.39
CA TRP A 31 2.95 -2.90 2.30
C TRP A 31 2.83 -1.38 2.39
N CYS A 32 2.91 -0.80 3.60
CA CYS A 32 3.07 0.65 3.80
C CYS A 32 4.39 1.11 3.18
N LEU A 33 5.52 0.52 3.58
CA LEU A 33 6.84 0.92 3.06
C LEU A 33 6.95 0.71 1.54
N ILE A 34 6.41 -0.39 1.02
CA ILE A 34 6.31 -0.63 -0.43
C ILE A 34 5.49 0.48 -1.11
N SER A 35 4.35 0.88 -0.52
CA SER A 35 3.49 1.94 -1.08
C SER A 35 4.13 3.33 -1.02
N LEU A 36 4.99 3.62 -0.05
CA LEU A 36 5.76 4.86 -0.07
C LEU A 36 6.66 4.96 -1.31
N LEU A 37 7.16 3.83 -1.82
CA LEU A 37 8.00 3.79 -3.03
C LEU A 37 7.18 3.67 -4.32
N LEU A 38 6.17 2.80 -4.33
CA LEU A 38 5.42 2.44 -5.54
C LEU A 38 4.08 3.18 -5.70
N GLY A 39 3.59 3.82 -4.64
CA GLY A 39 2.34 4.56 -4.64
C GLY A 39 1.14 3.70 -5.07
N PRO A 40 0.32 4.18 -6.02
CA PRO A 40 -0.86 3.46 -6.52
C PRO A 40 -0.56 2.07 -7.12
N ILE A 41 0.67 1.83 -7.59
CA ILE A 41 1.06 0.53 -8.14
C ILE A 41 0.97 -0.55 -7.04
N ALA A 42 1.30 -0.21 -5.79
CA ALA A 42 1.14 -1.13 -4.67
C ALA A 42 -0.33 -1.51 -4.44
N THR A 43 -1.28 -0.62 -4.72
CA THR A 43 -2.72 -0.92 -4.64
C THR A 43 -3.11 -2.02 -5.62
N PHE A 44 -2.65 -1.93 -6.88
CA PHE A 44 -2.90 -2.98 -7.87
C PHE A 44 -2.30 -4.33 -7.44
N LEU A 45 -1.07 -4.34 -6.91
CA LEU A 45 -0.43 -5.56 -6.40
C LEU A 45 -1.19 -6.16 -5.19
N ILE A 46 -1.73 -5.33 -4.31
CA ILE A 46 -2.52 -5.80 -3.16
C ILE A 46 -3.84 -6.40 -3.62
N VAL A 47 -4.55 -5.73 -4.54
CA VAL A 47 -5.87 -6.16 -5.00
C VAL A 47 -5.77 -7.42 -5.85
N LEU A 48 -4.90 -7.43 -6.87
CA LEU A 48 -4.86 -8.49 -7.88
C LEU A 48 -4.14 -9.75 -7.42
N LEU A 49 -3.06 -9.62 -6.64
CA LEU A 49 -2.30 -10.80 -6.21
C LEU A 49 -2.97 -11.44 -5.00
N ASN A 50 -2.97 -12.77 -4.95
CA ASN A 50 -3.33 -13.53 -3.74
C ASN A 50 -2.16 -13.59 -2.77
N ARG A 51 -2.45 -13.75 -1.48
CA ARG A 51 -1.39 -13.97 -0.48
C ARG A 51 -0.70 -15.29 -0.84
N VAL A 52 0.63 -15.27 -0.84
CA VAL A 52 1.41 -16.50 -0.98
C VAL A 52 1.21 -17.30 0.29
N GLU A 53 0.58 -18.46 0.16
CA GLU A 53 0.55 -19.50 1.20
C GLU A 53 1.82 -20.32 1.04
N ILE A 54 2.50 -20.57 2.17
CA ILE A 54 3.62 -21.50 2.23
C ILE A 54 3.05 -22.68 2.97
N ASP A 55 2.80 -23.76 2.23
CA ASP A 55 2.34 -25.05 2.76
C ASP A 55 3.44 -25.72 3.62
#